data_AF-A0A397ASE2-F1
#
_entry.id   AF-A0A397ASE2-F1
#
_cell.length_a   1.000
_cell.length_b   1.000
_cell.length_c   1.000
_cell.angle_alpha   90.00
_cell.angle_beta   90.00
_cell.angle_gamma   90.00
#
_symmetry.space_group_name_H-M   'P 1'
#
loop_
_entity.id
_entity.type
_entity.pdbx_description
1 polymer ?
#
loop_
_entity_poly.entity_id
_entity_poly.type
_entity_poly.pdbx_seq_one_letter_code
_entity_poly.pdbx_strand_id
1 'polypeptide(L)'
;MYDIFGKYGAIRQIRLGVANETRGTAFVVYEDIYDAKNAVDHLSGFNVCGRYLVVLYYQASRVHKSMDVNAKQQELSQLKARYGVE
;
A
#
# COMPACT_ATOMS: atom_id res chain seq x y z
N MET A 1 14.12 -6.66 1.28
CA MET A 1 12.87 -6.14 1.92
C MET A 1 12.86 -6.54 3.38
N TYR A 2 12.93 -7.83 3.68
CA TYR A 2 13.18 -8.34 5.04
C TYR A 2 14.45 -7.77 5.68
N ASP A 3 15.54 -7.55 4.93
CA ASP A 3 16.77 -6.95 5.48
C ASP A 3 16.65 -5.47 5.88
N ILE A 4 15.69 -4.75 5.31
CA ILE A 4 15.52 -3.31 5.59
C ILE A 4 14.56 -3.17 6.78
N PHE A 5 13.40 -3.79 6.68
CA PHE A 5 12.35 -3.70 7.70
C PHE A 5 12.64 -4.59 8.93
N GLY A 6 13.35 -5.72 8.75
CA GLY A 6 13.61 -6.67 9.84
C GLY A 6 14.64 -6.17 10.86
N LYS A 7 15.35 -5.09 10.57
CA LYS A 7 16.24 -4.42 11.54
C LYS A 7 15.49 -3.74 12.68
N TYR A 8 14.21 -3.41 12.46
CA TYR A 8 13.39 -2.68 13.42
C TYR A 8 12.56 -3.60 14.31
N GLY A 9 12.40 -4.88 13.94
CA GLY A 9 11.53 -5.79 14.67
C GLY A 9 11.19 -7.07 13.93
N ALA A 10 10.52 -7.97 14.64
CA ALA A 10 10.00 -9.21 14.07
C ALA A 10 8.85 -8.91 13.09
N ILE A 11 9.01 -9.38 11.85
CA ILE A 11 8.01 -9.17 10.79
C ILE A 11 7.07 -10.36 10.74
N ARG A 12 5.78 -10.10 10.96
CA ARG A 12 4.71 -11.09 10.81
C ARG A 12 4.43 -11.42 9.35
N GLN A 13 4.33 -10.40 8.50
CA GLN A 13 4.05 -10.59 7.08
C GLN A 13 4.50 -9.39 6.23
N ILE A 14 4.95 -9.67 5.00
CA ILE A 14 5.10 -8.65 3.96
C ILE A 14 4.18 -9.02 2.79
N ARG A 15 3.38 -8.07 2.32
CA ARG A 15 2.54 -8.21 1.13
C ARG A 15 2.99 -7.21 0.09
N LEU A 16 3.45 -7.70 -1.05
CA LEU A 16 3.90 -6.88 -2.17
C LEU A 16 2.76 -6.68 -3.17
N GLY A 17 2.56 -5.46 -3.66
CA GLY A 17 1.65 -5.19 -4.76
C GLY A 17 2.18 -5.75 -6.07
N VAL A 18 1.45 -6.70 -6.66
CA VAL A 18 1.82 -7.37 -7.92
C VAL A 18 1.05 -6.86 -9.14
N ALA A 19 -0.08 -6.18 -8.95
CA ALA A 19 -0.87 -5.62 -10.04
C ALA A 19 -0.21 -4.34 -10.58
N ASN A 20 -0.50 -3.97 -11.83
CA ASN A 20 0.06 -2.75 -12.42
C ASN A 20 -0.27 -1.49 -11.60
N GLU A 21 -1.45 -1.42 -10.99
CA GLU A 21 -1.87 -0.30 -10.14
C GLU A 21 -1.18 -0.29 -8.76
N THR A 22 -0.76 -1.45 -8.25
CA THR A 22 -0.16 -1.58 -6.91
C THR A 22 1.35 -1.80 -6.93
N ARG A 23 1.95 -1.93 -8.11
CA ARG A 23 3.38 -2.17 -8.29
C ARG A 23 4.20 -1.02 -7.70
N GLY A 24 5.09 -1.36 -6.76
CA GLY A 24 5.88 -0.37 -6.01
C GLY A 24 5.29 0.02 -4.66
N THR A 25 4.12 -0.51 -4.30
CA THR A 25 3.55 -0.43 -2.95
C THR A 25 3.62 -1.77 -2.24
N ALA A 26 3.69 -1.74 -0.92
CA ALA A 26 3.76 -2.93 -0.09
C ALA A 26 3.19 -2.66 1.30
N PHE A 27 2.68 -3.70 1.94
CA PHE A 27 2.27 -3.67 3.35
C PHE A 27 3.24 -4.52 4.16
N VAL A 28 3.81 -3.93 5.20
CA VAL A 28 4.66 -4.62 6.17
C VAL A 28 3.90 -4.67 7.50
N VAL A 29 3.72 -5.88 8.03
CA VAL A 29 3.04 -6.13 9.29
C VAL A 29 4.08 -6.64 10.28
N TYR A 30 4.32 -5.87 11.34
CA TYR A 30 5.17 -6.26 12.46
C TYR A 30 4.37 -7.03 13.52
N GLU A 31 5.08 -7.76 14.37
CA GLU A 31 4.47 -8.37 15.56
C GLU A 31 4.19 -7.35 16.66
N ASP A 32 5.09 -6.38 16.84
CA ASP A 32 4.97 -5.31 17.84
C ASP A 32 4.66 -3.94 17.18
N ILE A 33 3.86 -3.13 17.86
CA ILE A 33 3.48 -1.78 17.44
C ILE A 33 4.64 -0.77 17.56
N TYR A 34 5.51 -0.93 18.55
CA TYR A 34 6.66 -0.05 18.76
C TYR A 34 7.71 -0.23 17.66
N ASP A 35 7.90 -1.46 17.18
CA ASP A 35 8.76 -1.77 16.03
C ASP A 35 8.25 -1.10 14.75
N ALA A 36 6.93 -1.16 14.52
CA ALA A 36 6.30 -0.47 13.40
C ALA A 36 6.49 1.04 13.47
N LYS A 37 6.38 1.63 14.68
CA LYS A 37 6.62 3.05 14.88
C LYS A 37 8.06 3.43 14.56
N ASN A 38 9.01 2.67 15.10
CA ASN A 38 10.43 2.91 14.89
C ASN A 38 10.81 2.83 13.40
N ALA A 39 10.22 1.87 12.68
CA ALA A 39 10.41 1.73 11.24
C ALA A 39 9.87 2.94 10.45
N VAL A 40 8.69 3.47 10.81
CA VAL A 40 8.10 4.64 10.14
C VAL A 40 8.99 5.87 10.30
N ASP A 41 9.47 6.12 11.53
CA ASP A 41 10.30 7.30 11.83
C ASP A 41 11.64 7.27 11.09
N HIS A 42 12.27 6.09 10.95
CA HIS A 42 13.62 5.98 10.38
C HIS A 42 13.67 5.65 8.89
N LEU A 43 12.65 4.99 8.34
CA LEU A 43 12.63 4.59 6.93
C LEU A 43 11.92 5.59 6.02
N SER A 44 11.26 6.60 6.59
CA SER A 44 10.71 7.72 5.82
C SER A 44 11.85 8.49 5.14
N GLY A 45 11.88 8.49 3.81
CA GLY A 45 12.97 9.11 3.04
C GLY A 45 14.23 8.26 2.93
N PHE A 46 14.17 6.96 3.25
CA PHE A 46 15.30 6.06 3.05
C PHE A 46 15.50 5.75 1.56
N ASN A 47 16.72 5.87 1.05
CA ASN A 47 17.03 5.63 -0.36
C ASN A 47 17.28 4.13 -0.62
N VAL A 48 16.47 3.56 -1.51
CA VAL A 48 16.62 2.20 -2.02
C VAL A 48 16.70 2.26 -3.54
N CYS A 49 17.84 1.82 -4.09
CA CYS A 49 18.08 1.74 -5.54
C CYS A 49 17.79 3.06 -6.29
N GLY A 50 18.14 4.20 -5.69
CA GLY A 50 17.93 5.52 -6.29
C GLY A 50 16.51 6.07 -6.14
N ARG A 51 15.68 5.46 -5.29
CA ARG A 51 14.32 5.92 -4.98
C ARG A 51 14.12 6.03 -3.47
N TYR A 52 13.46 7.10 -3.05
CA TYR A 52 13.17 7.34 -1.64
C TYR A 52 11.87 6.65 -1.23
N LEU A 53 11.92 5.90 -0.13
CA LEU A 53 10.75 5.22 0.42
C LEU A 53 9.83 6.22 1.11
N VAL A 54 8.52 6.04 0.90
CA VAL A 54 7.46 6.69 1.67
C VAL A 54 6.84 5.62 2.55
N VAL A 55 6.91 5.82 3.87
CA VAL A 55 6.41 4.85 4.85
C VAL A 55 5.29 5.52 5.65
N LEU A 56 4.13 4.88 5.68
CA LEU A 56 2.93 5.41 6.32
C LEU A 56 2.26 4.31 7.13
N TYR A 57 1.59 4.69 8.22
CA TYR A 57 0.71 3.77 8.92
C TYR A 57 -0.46 3.36 8.04
N TYR A 58 -0.85 2.08 8.18
CA TYR A 58 -2.02 1.56 7.51
C TYR A 58 -3.29 2.30 7.98
N GLN A 59 -4.08 2.79 7.03
CA GLN A 59 -5.37 3.43 7.30
C GLN A 59 -6.46 2.71 6.51
N ALA A 60 -7.26 1.89 7.19
CA ALA A 60 -8.33 1.10 6.57
C ALA A 60 -9.32 1.97 5.77
N SER A 61 -9.66 3.16 6.30
CA SER A 61 -10.58 4.09 5.65
C SER A 61 -10.08 4.58 4.29
N ARG A 62 -8.77 4.74 4.10
CA ARG A 62 -8.19 5.13 2.80
C ARG A 62 -8.36 4.01 1.78
N VAL A 63 -8.09 2.76 2.20
CA VAL A 63 -8.21 1.59 1.33
C VAL A 63 -9.66 1.34 0.92
N HIS A 64 -10.59 1.39 1.88
CA HIS A 64 -12.02 1.21 1.62
C HIS A 64 -12.57 2.28 0.67
N LYS A 65 -12.13 3.54 0.84
CA LYS A 65 -12.54 4.63 -0.05
C LYS A 65 -12.07 4.40 -1.49
N SER A 66 -10.84 3.93 -1.69
CA SER A 66 -10.33 3.61 -3.02
C SER A 66 -11.09 2.44 -3.66
N MET A 67 -11.48 1.43 -2.88
CA MET A 67 -12.31 0.32 -3.37
C MET A 67 -13.71 0.78 -3.81
N ASP A 68 -14.38 1.61 -3.02
CA ASP A 68 -15.72 2.15 -3.33
C ASP A 68 -15.70 2.98 -4.63
N VAL A 69 -14.68 3.82 -4.81
CA VAL A 69 -14.50 4.62 -6.04
C VAL A 69 -14.29 3.72 -7.25
N ASN A 70 -13.46 2.67 -7.14
CA ASN A 70 -13.21 1.75 -8.25
C ASN A 70 -14.47 0.95 -8.61
N ALA A 71 -15.22 0.47 -7.62
CA ALA A 71 -16.49 -0.23 -7.83
C ALA A 71 -17.51 0.66 -8.56
N LYS A 72 -17.66 1.93 -8.14
CA LYS A 72 -18.52 2.91 -8.81
C LYS A 72 -18.08 3.21 -10.23
N GLN A 73 -16.77 3.32 -10.46
CA GLN A 73 -16.22 3.58 -11.79
C GLN A 73 -16.47 2.41 -12.75
N GLN A 74 -16.36 1.17 -12.26
CA GLN A 74 -16.71 -0.03 -13.03
C GLN A 74 -18.19 -0.09 -13.36
N GLU A 75 -19.07 0.19 -12.39
CA GLU A 75 -20.51 0.23 -12.62
C GLU A 75 -20.89 1.29 -13.66
N LEU A 76 -20.34 2.50 -13.54
CA LEU A 76 -20.59 3.60 -14.49
C LEU A 76 -20.11 3.24 -15.90
N SER A 77 -18.96 2.56 -16.02
CA SER A 77 -18.42 2.11 -17.29
C SER A 77 -19.30 1.03 -17.95
N GLN A 78 -19.84 0.10 -17.16
CA GLN A 78 -20.78 -0.91 -17.65
C GLN A 78 -22.11 -0.27 -18.10
N LEU A 79 -22.60 0.72 -17.34
CA LEU A 79 -23.81 1.46 -17.68
C LEU A 79 -23.62 2.23 -19.00
N LYS A 80 -22.52 2.97 -19.13
CA LYS A 80 -22.15 3.67 -20.37
C LYS A 80 -22.11 2.73 -21.58
N ALA A 81 -21.46 1.57 -21.43
CA ALA A 81 -21.41 0.55 -22.48
C ALA A 81 -22.79 -0.02 -22.82
N ARG A 82 -23.65 -0.23 -21.82
CA ARG A 82 -25.01 -0.76 -22.01
C ARG A 82 -25.94 0.22 -22.73
N TYR A 83 -25.79 1.51 -22.48
CA TYR A 83 -26.64 2.56 -23.08
C TYR A 83 -26.00 3.26 -24.28
N GLY A 84 -24.81 2.86 -24.72
CA GLY A 84 -24.14 3.42 -25.90
C GLY A 84 -23.77 4.90 -25.76
N VAL A 85 -23.51 5.35 -24.53
CA VAL A 85 -23.13 6.73 -24.23
C VAL A 85 -21.64 6.76 -23.91
N GLU A 86 -20.82 7.20 -24.86
CA GLU A 86 -19.40 7.50 -24.63
C GLU A 86 -19.23 8.76 -23.78
#